data_AF-A0A1Y1MUU6-F1
#
_entry.id   AF-A0A1Y1MUU6-F1
#
_cell.length_a   1.000
_cell.length_b   1.000
_cell.length_c   1.000
_cell.angle_alpha   90.00
_cell.angle_beta   90.00
_cell.angle_gamma   90.00
#
_symmetry.space_group_name_H-M   'P 1'
#
loop_
_entity.id
_entity.type
_entity.pdbx_description
1 polymer ?
#
loop_
_entity_poly.entity_id
_entity_poly.type
_entity_poly.pdbx_seq_one_letter_code
_entity_poly.pdbx_strand_id
1 'polypeptide(L)'
;PIKEIGYFEYTDSADIVPPNLARSNSVMIFDDVACHKQNEIREHFCFGRHKNNDCFYLCQTYSAIPKQLIRDNANLIVLFQQDQTNLKHVHEDHVNVDMPFDRFKEMCVRCWNDKYGFLVIDKESDMNSGRYRKGFDCYILI
;
A
#
# COMPACT_ATOMS: atom_id res chain seq x y z
N PRO A 1 -1.35 -8.11 23.45
CA PRO A 1 -1.97 -9.04 22.48
C PRO A 1 -3.44 -9.32 22.82
N ILE A 2 -4.35 -9.12 21.86
CA ILE A 2 -5.75 -9.53 22.00
C ILE A 2 -5.77 -11.06 21.95
N LYS A 3 -6.28 -11.72 22.99
CA LYS A 3 -6.17 -13.20 23.16
C LYS A 3 -6.76 -14.00 21.98
N GLU A 4 -7.66 -13.40 21.22
CA GLU A 4 -8.36 -14.01 20.09
C GLU A 4 -7.62 -13.84 18.76
N ILE A 5 -6.63 -12.95 18.69
CA ILE A 5 -5.83 -12.70 17.50
C ILE A 5 -4.51 -13.43 17.64
N GLY A 6 -4.31 -14.44 16.78
CA GLY A 6 -3.02 -15.08 16.64
C GLY A 6 -1.98 -14.09 16.13
N TYR A 7 -0.82 -14.04 16.78
CA TYR A 7 0.30 -13.20 16.37
C TYR A 7 1.50 -14.09 16.10
N PHE A 8 2.05 -13.98 14.89
CA PHE A 8 3.13 -14.80 14.40
C PHE A 8 4.20 -13.87 13.80
N GLU A 9 5.41 -13.93 14.34
CA GLU A 9 6.56 -13.16 13.84
C GLU A 9 7.43 -14.05 12.97
N TYR A 10 7.92 -13.49 11.87
CA TYR A 10 8.84 -14.14 10.95
C TYR A 10 10.02 -13.20 10.74
N THR A 11 11.24 -13.72 10.88
CA THR A 11 12.47 -12.93 10.69
C THR A 11 13.08 -13.11 9.30
N ASP A 12 12.70 -14.18 8.59
CA ASP A 12 13.10 -14.43 7.21
C ASP A 12 11.86 -14.60 6.32
N SER A 13 11.94 -14.02 5.13
CA SER A 13 11.03 -14.25 4.01
C SER A 13 10.77 -15.72 3.71
N ALA A 14 11.76 -16.60 3.89
CA ALA A 14 11.65 -18.03 3.59
C ALA A 14 10.77 -18.80 4.61
N ASP A 15 10.58 -18.25 5.81
CA ASP A 15 9.78 -18.88 6.87
C ASP A 15 8.31 -18.42 6.82
N ILE A 16 7.99 -17.46 5.96
CA ILE A 16 6.64 -16.92 5.80
C ILE A 16 5.72 -18.03 5.29
N VAL A 17 4.56 -18.16 5.92
CA VAL A 17 3.56 -19.15 5.47
C VAL A 17 3.06 -18.76 4.08
N PRO A 18 3.15 -19.66 3.07
CA PRO A 18 2.74 -19.31 1.73
C PRO A 18 1.22 -19.05 1.67
N PRO A 19 0.73 -18.24 0.72
CA PRO A 19 -0.66 -17.74 0.73
C PRO A 19 -1.72 -18.85 0.72
N ASN A 20 -1.41 -20.00 0.12
CA ASN A 20 -2.30 -21.15 0.03
C ASN A 20 -2.46 -21.93 1.36
N LEU A 21 -1.47 -21.84 2.25
CA LEU A 21 -1.45 -22.47 3.57
C LEU A 21 -1.84 -21.50 4.70
N ALA A 22 -1.79 -20.19 4.43
CA ALA A 22 -2.30 -19.18 5.34
C ALA A 22 -3.79 -19.41 5.65
N ARG A 23 -4.18 -19.25 6.93
CA ARG A 23 -5.58 -19.35 7.35
C ARG A 23 -6.38 -18.23 6.69
N SER A 24 -7.63 -18.48 6.31
CA SER A 24 -8.52 -17.42 5.80
C SER A 24 -8.76 -16.32 6.83
N ASN A 25 -8.97 -15.09 6.37
CA ASN A 25 -9.10 -13.88 7.19
C ASN A 25 -7.81 -13.53 7.96
N SER A 26 -6.65 -13.96 7.46
CA SER A 26 -5.36 -13.56 8.04
C SER A 26 -4.88 -12.27 7.40
N VAL A 27 -4.17 -11.46 8.19
CA VAL A 27 -3.50 -10.24 7.74
C VAL A 27 -2.00 -10.45 7.80
N MET A 28 -1.33 -10.33 6.65
CA MET A 28 0.13 -10.42 6.55
C MET A 28 0.72 -9.01 6.53
N ILE A 29 1.72 -8.73 7.36
CA ILE A 29 2.38 -7.42 7.41
C ILE A 29 3.87 -7.61 7.11
N PHE A 30 4.33 -6.98 6.04
CA PHE A 30 5.71 -6.98 5.60
C PHE A 30 6.35 -5.64 6.00
N ASP A 31 7.07 -5.62 7.12
CA ASP A 31 7.66 -4.39 7.68
C ASP A 31 9.14 -4.25 7.31
N ASP A 32 9.46 -3.19 6.56
CA ASP A 32 10.81 -2.83 6.11
C ASP A 32 11.62 -3.96 5.44
N VAL A 33 10.93 -4.83 4.70
CA VAL A 33 11.53 -5.99 4.06
C VAL A 33 12.06 -5.72 2.64
N ALA A 34 12.30 -4.45 2.27
CA ALA A 34 12.74 -4.08 0.91
C ALA A 34 14.02 -4.78 0.46
N CYS A 35 14.91 -5.11 1.40
CA CYS A 35 16.17 -5.81 1.15
C CYS A 35 16.03 -7.35 1.09
N HIS A 36 14.88 -7.92 1.42
CA HIS A 36 14.66 -9.36 1.46
C HIS A 36 14.25 -9.94 0.09
N LYS A 37 14.13 -11.27 0.01
CA LYS A 37 13.60 -11.94 -1.18
C LYS A 37 12.13 -11.56 -1.37
N GLN A 38 11.83 -10.92 -2.49
CA GLN A 38 10.49 -10.40 -2.76
C GLN A 38 9.54 -11.44 -3.38
N ASN A 39 10.01 -12.64 -3.73
CA ASN A 39 9.19 -13.65 -4.40
C ASN A 39 7.99 -14.09 -3.56
N GLU A 40 8.22 -14.42 -2.28
CA GLU A 40 7.14 -14.81 -1.36
C GLU A 40 6.12 -13.68 -1.17
N ILE A 41 6.61 -12.44 -1.04
CA ILE A 41 5.75 -11.25 -0.89
C ILE A 41 4.87 -11.05 -2.12
N ARG A 42 5.43 -11.23 -3.33
CA ARG A 42 4.67 -11.16 -4.58
C ARG A 42 3.53 -12.16 -4.60
N GLU A 43 3.74 -13.38 -4.11
CA GLU A 43 2.68 -14.39 -4.05
C GLU A 43 1.53 -13.95 -3.16
N HIS A 44 1.80 -13.30 -2.02
CA HIS A 44 0.75 -12.76 -1.15
C HIS A 44 -0.06 -11.67 -1.86
N PHE A 45 0.60 -10.72 -2.53
CA PHE A 45 -0.10 -9.68 -3.29
C PHE A 45 -0.89 -10.22 -4.49
N CYS A 46 -0.47 -11.34 -5.09
CA CYS A 46 -1.18 -11.94 -6.22
C CYS A 46 -2.35 -12.85 -5.80
N PHE A 47 -2.11 -13.72 -4.82
CA PHE A 47 -2.95 -14.88 -4.50
C PHE A 47 -3.63 -14.81 -3.13
N GLY A 48 -3.24 -13.89 -2.24
CA GLY A 48 -3.80 -13.78 -0.88
C GLY A 48 -5.32 -13.60 -0.87
N ARG A 49 -5.83 -12.74 -1.77
CA ARG A 49 -7.27 -12.48 -1.95
C ARG A 49 -8.11 -13.73 -2.23
N HIS A 50 -7.55 -14.77 -2.86
CA HIS A 50 -8.27 -16.02 -3.13
C HIS A 50 -8.64 -16.79 -1.84
N LYS A 51 -8.01 -16.44 -0.72
CA LYS A 51 -8.26 -17.02 0.61
C LYS A 51 -8.91 -16.03 1.58
N ASN A 52 -9.36 -14.87 1.10
CA ASN A 52 -9.81 -13.75 1.93
C ASN A 52 -8.73 -13.29 2.92
N ASN A 53 -7.49 -13.20 2.44
CA ASN A 53 -6.35 -12.71 3.21
C ASN A 53 -5.90 -11.37 2.68
N ASP A 54 -5.64 -10.44 3.59
CA ASP A 54 -5.11 -9.12 3.30
C ASP A 54 -3.60 -9.09 3.54
N CYS A 55 -2.91 -8.21 2.84
CA CYS A 55 -1.49 -7.98 3.06
C CYS A 55 -1.10 -6.51 3.00
N PHE A 56 -0.19 -6.11 3.88
CA PHE A 56 0.37 -4.76 3.96
C PHE A 56 1.87 -4.82 3.70
N TYR A 57 2.36 -3.89 2.89
CA TYR A 57 3.80 -3.66 2.71
C TYR A 57 4.13 -2.29 3.27
N LEU A 58 4.95 -2.25 4.31
CA LEU A 58 5.41 -1.02 4.94
C LEU A 58 6.84 -0.75 4.50
N CYS A 59 7.08 0.41 3.90
CA CYS A 59 8.40 0.81 3.43
C CYS A 59 8.56 2.32 3.50
N GLN A 60 9.80 2.77 3.75
CA GLN A 60 10.14 4.19 3.74
C GLN A 60 10.23 4.76 2.32
N THR A 61 10.68 3.96 1.35
CA THR A 61 10.98 4.41 -0.02
C THR A 61 10.13 3.66 -1.03
N TYR A 62 9.18 4.37 -1.67
CA TYR A 62 8.27 3.77 -2.65
C TYR A 62 8.98 3.08 -3.82
N SER A 63 10.04 3.70 -4.35
CA SER A 63 10.82 3.15 -5.47
C SER A 63 11.57 1.85 -5.14
N ALA A 64 11.83 1.56 -3.86
CA ALA A 64 12.45 0.32 -3.42
C ALA A 64 11.51 -0.89 -3.52
N ILE A 65 10.20 -0.65 -3.51
CA ILE A 65 9.20 -1.72 -3.65
C ILE A 65 9.19 -2.18 -5.12
N PRO A 66 9.26 -3.50 -5.39
CA PRO A 66 9.11 -4.00 -6.75
C PRO A 66 7.81 -3.54 -7.40
N LYS A 67 7.90 -2.96 -8.60
CA LYS A 67 6.71 -2.50 -9.34
C LYS A 67 5.81 -3.68 -9.69
N GLN A 68 6.38 -4.62 -10.43
CA GLN A 68 5.69 -5.81 -10.89
C GLN A 68 5.22 -6.65 -9.71
N LEU A 69 3.94 -7.02 -9.75
CA LEU A 69 3.28 -7.94 -8.82
C LEU A 69 3.07 -7.44 -7.38
N ILE A 70 3.70 -6.33 -6.97
CA ILE A 70 3.45 -5.71 -5.65
C ILE A 70 2.77 -4.35 -5.83
N ARG A 71 3.48 -3.31 -6.32
CA ARG A 71 2.87 -1.98 -6.49
C ARG A 71 1.67 -2.01 -7.44
N ASP A 72 1.80 -2.70 -8.57
CA ASP A 72 0.72 -2.79 -9.57
C ASP A 72 -0.53 -3.47 -8.98
N ASN A 73 -0.34 -4.45 -8.08
CA ASN A 73 -1.40 -5.23 -7.45
C ASN A 73 -1.96 -4.62 -6.14
N ALA A 74 -1.31 -3.60 -5.58
CA ALA A 74 -1.85 -2.90 -4.41
C ALA A 74 -3.20 -2.27 -4.78
N ASN A 75 -4.23 -2.46 -3.97
CA ASN A 75 -5.56 -1.87 -4.16
C ASN A 75 -5.76 -0.59 -3.32
N LEU A 76 -5.05 -0.48 -2.20
CA LEU A 76 -5.06 0.68 -1.32
C LEU A 76 -3.63 1.15 -1.05
N ILE A 77 -3.37 2.44 -1.21
CA ILE A 77 -2.06 3.04 -0.99
C ILE A 77 -2.20 4.15 0.06
N VAL A 78 -1.48 4.00 1.17
CA VAL A 78 -1.38 5.02 2.23
C VAL A 78 -0.05 5.74 2.06
N LEU A 79 -0.11 7.02 1.67
CA LEU A 79 1.04 7.81 1.28
C LEU A 79 1.34 8.92 2.29
N PHE A 80 2.31 8.67 3.16
CA PHE A 80 2.94 9.70 3.98
C PHE A 80 3.88 10.58 3.15
N GLN A 81 4.37 11.67 3.75
CA GLN A 81 5.27 12.61 3.08
C GLN A 81 6.43 11.89 2.38
N GLN A 82 6.57 12.15 1.08
CA GLN A 82 7.61 11.60 0.22
C GLN A 82 8.49 12.71 -0.37
N ASP A 83 9.69 12.34 -0.82
CA ASP A 83 10.48 13.20 -1.68
C ASP A 83 9.85 13.34 -3.09
N GLN A 84 10.40 14.27 -3.88
CA GLN A 84 9.88 14.56 -5.22
C GLN A 84 10.02 13.37 -6.19
N THR A 85 11.05 12.54 -6.03
CA THR A 85 11.32 11.41 -6.93
C THR A 85 10.30 10.30 -6.71
N ASN A 86 10.08 9.91 -5.46
CA ASN A 86 9.07 8.93 -5.09
C ASN A 86 7.66 9.42 -5.43
N LEU A 87 7.36 10.72 -5.24
CA LEU A 87 6.09 11.31 -5.68
C LEU A 87 5.84 11.15 -7.18
N LYS A 88 6.86 11.35 -8.02
CA LYS A 88 6.72 11.17 -9.47
C LYS A 88 6.42 9.71 -9.82
N HIS A 89 7.09 8.76 -9.17
CA HIS A 89 6.82 7.35 -9.41
C HIS A 89 5.40 6.94 -8.98
N VAL A 90 4.91 7.42 -7.83
CA VAL A 90 3.51 7.18 -7.42
C VAL A 90 2.55 7.78 -8.44
N HIS A 91 2.83 8.98 -8.95
CA HIS A 91 2.01 9.62 -9.96
C HIS A 91 1.96 8.81 -11.26
N GLU A 92 3.11 8.42 -11.79
CA GLU A 92 3.26 7.63 -13.01
C GLU A 92 2.58 6.26 -12.90
N ASP A 93 2.65 5.63 -11.72
CA ASP A 93 2.12 4.28 -11.51
C ASP A 93 0.60 4.27 -11.25
N HIS A 94 0.03 5.32 -10.63
CA HIS A 94 -1.32 5.23 -10.05
C HIS A 94 -2.26 6.40 -10.32
N VAL A 95 -1.76 7.57 -10.74
CA VAL A 95 -2.52 8.84 -10.74
C VAL A 95 -2.51 9.57 -12.08
N ASN A 96 -1.54 9.29 -12.95
CA ASN A 96 -1.29 10.03 -14.20
C ASN A 96 -2.50 10.14 -15.14
N VAL A 97 -3.40 9.17 -15.14
CA VAL A 97 -4.64 9.19 -15.93
C VAL A 97 -5.73 10.07 -15.33
N ASP A 98 -5.68 10.32 -14.01
CA ASP A 98 -6.71 11.06 -13.28
C ASP A 98 -6.41 12.56 -13.22
N MET A 99 -5.14 12.94 -13.01
CA MET A 99 -4.75 14.35 -12.90
C MET A 99 -3.27 14.61 -13.24
N PRO A 100 -2.90 15.85 -13.65
CA PRO A 100 -1.52 16.25 -13.82
C PRO A 100 -0.70 16.18 -12.53
N PHE A 101 0.63 16.02 -12.66
CA PHE A 101 1.54 15.88 -11.52
C PHE A 101 1.47 17.06 -10.54
N ASP A 102 1.38 18.29 -11.04
CA ASP A 102 1.32 19.47 -10.18
C ASP A 102 0.07 19.46 -9.29
N ARG A 103 -1.07 19.02 -9.84
CA ARG A 103 -2.31 18.90 -9.08
C ARG A 103 -2.22 17.80 -8.03
N PHE A 104 -1.62 16.66 -8.38
CA PHE A 104 -1.36 15.58 -7.44
C PHE A 104 -0.45 16.04 -6.29
N LYS A 105 0.59 16.82 -6.60
CA LYS A 105 1.52 17.37 -5.61
C LYS A 105 0.82 18.33 -4.65
N GLU A 106 -0.03 19.24 -5.15
CA GLU A 106 -0.85 20.13 -4.32
C GLU A 106 -1.74 19.33 -3.35
N MET A 107 -2.38 18.27 -3.85
CA MET A 107 -3.23 17.39 -3.05
C MET A 107 -2.43 16.70 -1.93
N CYS A 108 -1.24 16.18 -2.24
CA CYS A 108 -0.35 15.58 -1.24
C CYS A 108 0.03 16.58 -0.14
N VAL A 109 0.48 17.79 -0.51
CA VAL A 109 0.85 18.84 0.45
C VAL A 109 -0.30 19.20 1.38
N ARG A 110 -1.53 19.31 0.86
CA ARG A 110 -2.71 19.58 1.68
C ARG A 110 -3.00 18.49 2.72
N CYS A 111 -2.72 17.24 2.38
CA CYS A 111 -2.88 16.12 3.30
C CYS A 111 -1.76 16.11 4.37
N TRP A 112 -0.53 16.40 3.97
CA TRP A 112 0.66 16.35 4.85
C TRP A 112 0.86 17.60 5.72
N ASN A 113 0.09 18.67 5.51
CA ASN A 113 0.09 19.84 6.39
C ASN A 113 -0.40 19.54 7.81
N ASP A 114 -1.22 18.49 7.97
CA ASP A 114 -1.66 18.05 9.29
C ASP A 114 -0.59 17.14 9.92
N LYS A 115 -0.44 17.20 11.25
CA LYS A 115 0.48 16.32 11.96
C LYS A 115 0.07 14.86 11.74
N TYR A 116 0.99 14.05 11.22
CA TYR A 116 0.75 12.66 10.82
C TYR A 116 -0.27 12.49 9.68
N GLY A 117 -0.56 13.55 8.93
CA GLY A 117 -1.45 13.50 7.79
C GLY A 117 -0.86 12.67 6.64
N PHE A 118 -1.74 11.98 5.92
CA PHE A 118 -1.39 11.15 4.77
C PHE A 118 -2.50 11.23 3.72
N LEU A 119 -2.12 10.96 2.48
CA LEU A 119 -3.05 10.76 1.37
C LEU A 119 -3.38 9.26 1.29
N VAL A 120 -4.63 8.92 1.01
CA VAL A 120 -5.02 7.58 0.62
C VAL A 120 -5.41 7.59 -0.86
N ILE A 121 -4.93 6.59 -1.59
CA ILE A 121 -5.34 6.27 -2.96
C ILE A 121 -6.00 4.89 -2.93
N ASP A 122 -7.33 4.87 -3.06
CA ASP A 122 -8.14 3.66 -3.16
C ASP A 122 -8.43 3.37 -4.63
N LYS A 123 -7.77 2.35 -5.18
CA LYS A 123 -7.86 1.97 -6.59
C LYS A 123 -9.15 1.22 -6.93
N GLU A 124 -9.91 0.77 -5.94
CA GLU A 124 -11.21 0.10 -6.13
C GLU A 124 -12.36 1.10 -6.19
N SER A 125 -12.15 2.32 -5.67
CA SER A 125 -13.10 3.41 -5.77
C SER A 125 -12.99 4.17 -7.09
N ASP A 126 -14.13 4.60 -7.62
CA ASP A 126 -14.20 5.55 -8.74
C ASP A 126 -13.62 6.92 -8.34
N MET A 127 -13.10 7.64 -9.34
CA MET A 127 -12.40 8.93 -9.16
C MET A 127 -13.14 9.93 -8.27
N ASN A 128 -14.45 10.07 -8.45
CA ASN A 128 -15.31 11.00 -7.71
C ASN A 128 -16.09 10.34 -6.56
N SER A 129 -15.76 9.10 -6.22
CA SER A 129 -16.47 8.28 -5.22
C SER A 129 -15.51 7.73 -4.16
N GLY A 130 -14.51 8.54 -3.78
CA GLY A 130 -13.60 8.22 -2.67
C GLY A 130 -12.26 7.61 -3.08
N ARG A 131 -11.87 7.66 -4.36
CA ARG A 131 -10.52 7.24 -4.81
C ARG A 131 -9.40 7.97 -4.08
N TYR A 132 -9.53 9.27 -3.85
CA TYR A 132 -8.56 10.06 -3.11
C TYR A 132 -9.13 10.52 -1.78
N ARG A 133 -8.38 10.34 -0.69
CA ARG A 133 -8.82 10.73 0.65
C ARG A 133 -7.70 11.38 1.44
N LYS A 134 -8.04 12.38 2.25
CA LYS A 134 -7.19 12.90 3.32
C LYS A 134 -7.47 12.07 4.57
N GLY A 135 -6.48 11.30 5.02
CA GLY A 135 -6.74 10.24 5.99
C GLY A 135 -7.68 9.16 5.42
N PHE A 136 -8.37 8.41 6.27
CA PHE A 136 -9.32 7.39 5.82
C PHE A 136 -10.74 7.92 5.56
N ASP A 137 -11.10 9.04 6.20
CA ASP A 137 -12.52 9.45 6.33
C ASP A 137 -12.91 10.67 5.47
N CYS A 138 -11.95 11.46 4.97
CA CYS A 138 -12.24 12.69 4.25
C CYS A 138 -11.99 12.54 2.75
N TYR A 139 -13.06 12.50 1.95
CA TYR A 139 -12.94 12.34 0.49
C TYR A 139 -12.48 13.63 -0.18
N ILE A 140 -11.61 13.48 -1.18
CA ILE A 140 -11.12 14.57 -2.01
C ILE A 140 -11.81 14.46 -3.37
N LEU A 141 -12.65 15.44 -3.68
CA LEU A 141 -13.27 15.57 -5.00
C LEU A 141 -12.31 16.31 -5.93
N ILE A 142 -12.21 15.84 -7.18
CA ILE A 142 -11.23 16.32 -8.17
C ILE A 142 -11.94 16.99 -9.35
#